data_AF-A0A4Q3JAE0-F1
#
_entry.id   AF-A0A4Q3JAE0-F1
#
_cell.length_a   1.000
_cell.length_b   1.000
_cell.length_c   1.000
_cell.angle_alpha   90.00
_cell.angle_beta   90.00
_cell.angle_gamma   90.00
#
_symmetry.space_group_name_H-M   'P 1'
#
loop_
_entity.id
_entity.type
_entity.pdbx_description
1 polymer ?
#
loop_
_entity_poly.entity_id
_entity_poly.type
_entity_poly.pdbx_seq_one_letter_code
_entity_poly.pdbx_strand_id
1 'polypeptide(L)'
;MLTRRSLFGLAAGAAAGASSFALSFGSSLSLSGCSDDQNGGGVATDRSTVLDSLVREVFRPGFEPIRGQADAMVVALDALATGPTPATMQAARDAWSTLRGSYRRTMAYGIGPYDDLTLTSGILDEPTDGARVEELAASPTPVNPKTTPAKARGSLAIEYLLFDPARDDAALVASFTAPAGSGRASLLQVLGSDLRDRLVAATDAWLTGGFDEQVRT
;
A
#
# COMPACT_ATOMS: atom_id res chain seq x y z
N MET A 1 22.67 -52.74 -15.76
CA MET A 1 22.06 -52.03 -14.61
C MET A 1 20.59 -51.78 -14.99
N LEU A 2 19.63 -52.72 -14.88
CA LEU A 2 19.06 -53.34 -13.65
C LEU A 2 19.00 -52.29 -12.52
N THR A 3 17.85 -51.77 -12.11
CA THR A 3 16.73 -52.56 -11.55
C THR A 3 15.38 -51.83 -11.61
N ARG A 4 14.34 -52.65 -11.82
CA ARG A 4 12.90 -52.42 -11.82
C ARG A 4 12.38 -51.68 -10.57
N ARG A 5 11.35 -50.84 -10.74
CA ARG A 5 10.42 -50.46 -9.68
C ARG A 5 9.08 -51.17 -9.91
N SER A 6 8.79 -52.15 -9.06
CA SER A 6 7.57 -52.96 -9.09
C SER A 6 6.45 -52.32 -8.26
N LEU A 7 5.24 -52.66 -8.70
CA LEU A 7 3.88 -52.38 -8.23
C LEU A 7 3.53 -52.96 -6.83
N PHE A 8 2.31 -52.63 -6.40
CA PHE A 8 1.49 -53.17 -5.29
C PHE A 8 1.78 -52.57 -3.90
N GLY A 9 0.81 -52.29 -3.04
CA GLY A 9 -0.61 -52.61 -3.06
C GLY A 9 -1.31 -52.04 -1.82
N LEU A 10 -2.64 -52.04 -1.90
CA LEU A 10 -3.65 -51.67 -0.93
C LEU A 10 -3.52 -52.42 0.41
N ALA A 11 -3.75 -51.75 1.55
CA ALA A 11 -4.33 -52.38 2.75
C ALA A 11 -4.92 -51.33 3.71
N ALA A 12 -6.21 -51.49 3.99
CA ALA A 12 -6.92 -50.85 5.08
C ALA A 12 -6.62 -51.56 6.41
N GLY A 13 -6.76 -50.83 7.54
CA GLY A 13 -6.72 -51.40 8.88
C GLY A 13 -7.10 -50.35 9.93
N ALA A 14 -8.21 -50.58 10.63
CA ALA A 14 -8.90 -49.68 11.55
C ALA A 14 -8.56 -49.95 13.05
N ALA A 15 -9.27 -49.23 13.93
CA ALA A 15 -9.41 -49.36 15.40
C ALA A 15 -8.38 -48.55 16.23
N ALA A 16 -8.71 -47.91 17.36
CA ALA A 16 -9.96 -47.64 18.08
C ALA A 16 -9.67 -46.51 19.09
N GLY A 17 -10.71 -45.78 19.52
CA GLY A 17 -10.59 -44.78 20.58
C GLY A 17 -11.92 -44.12 20.87
N ALA A 18 -12.85 -44.88 21.43
CA ALA A 18 -14.13 -44.37 21.92
C ALA A 18 -13.93 -43.69 23.27
N SER A 19 -14.50 -42.51 23.46
CA SER A 19 -14.80 -41.94 24.77
C SER A 19 -16.11 -41.18 24.68
N SER A 20 -17.16 -41.86 25.15
CA SER A 20 -18.50 -41.33 25.36
C SER A 20 -18.47 -40.32 26.50
N PHE A 21 -19.00 -39.11 26.29
CA PHE A 21 -19.45 -38.27 27.39
C PHE A 21 -20.93 -37.93 27.16
N ALA A 22 -21.70 -38.13 28.21
CA ALA A 22 -23.14 -38.26 28.21
C ALA A 22 -23.89 -36.93 27.96
N LEU A 23 -24.98 -37.04 27.23
CA LEU A 23 -26.06 -36.05 27.11
C LEU A 23 -26.94 -36.07 28.36
N SER A 24 -27.13 -34.91 28.99
CA SER A 24 -28.25 -34.51 29.87
C SER A 24 -27.97 -33.06 30.29
N PHE A 25 -28.90 -32.14 30.47
CA PHE A 25 -30.37 -32.13 30.49
C PHE A 25 -30.78 -30.67 30.22
N GLY A 26 -32.00 -30.46 29.73
CA GLY A 26 -32.48 -29.17 29.24
C GLY A 26 -32.36 -28.00 30.22
N SER A 27 -32.17 -26.81 29.65
CA SER A 27 -32.50 -25.55 30.32
C SER A 27 -33.32 -24.71 29.36
N SER A 28 -34.58 -24.55 29.73
CA SER A 28 -35.58 -23.71 29.07
C SER A 28 -35.06 -22.29 28.90
N LEU A 29 -34.98 -21.83 27.64
CA LEU A 29 -34.82 -20.42 27.30
C LEU A 29 -36.13 -19.71 27.65
N SER A 30 -36.25 -19.28 28.90
CA SER A 30 -37.23 -18.27 29.29
C SER A 30 -36.85 -16.97 28.60
N LEU A 31 -37.60 -16.60 27.56
CA LEU A 31 -37.66 -15.24 27.03
C LEU A 31 -38.31 -14.35 28.09
N SER A 32 -37.54 -13.95 29.12
CA SER A 32 -37.88 -12.79 29.92
C SER A 32 -37.57 -11.55 29.11
N GLY A 33 -38.61 -10.99 28.48
CA GLY A 33 -38.60 -9.60 28.08
C GLY A 33 -38.39 -8.75 29.32
N CYS A 34 -37.22 -8.11 29.41
CA CYS A 34 -37.02 -7.03 30.37
C CYS A 34 -37.75 -5.80 29.84
N SER A 35 -38.83 -5.46 30.54
CA SER A 35 -39.33 -4.10 30.67
C SER A 35 -38.26 -3.17 31.22
N ASP A 36 -38.35 -1.90 30.83
CA ASP A 36 -37.48 -0.77 31.12
C ASP A 36 -37.01 -0.62 32.58
N ASP A 37 -35.95 0.19 32.70
CA ASP A 37 -35.38 0.81 33.91
C ASP A 37 -34.32 0.02 34.69
N GLN A 38 -33.12 -0.08 34.10
CA GLN A 38 -31.88 0.07 34.85
C GLN A 38 -30.96 1.07 34.15
N ASN A 39 -30.67 2.18 34.86
CA ASN A 39 -29.73 3.23 34.49
C ASN A 39 -28.49 2.69 33.78
N GLY A 40 -28.45 2.88 32.47
CA GLY A 40 -27.36 2.47 31.60
C GLY A 40 -26.07 3.20 31.98
N GLY A 41 -25.15 2.46 32.61
CA GLY A 41 -23.75 2.85 32.79
C GLY A 41 -22.93 2.77 31.50
N GLY A 42 -23.53 3.03 30.35
CA GLY A 42 -22.78 3.34 29.14
C GLY A 42 -22.29 4.76 29.31
N VAL A 43 -20.97 4.96 29.36
CA VAL A 43 -20.41 6.30 29.19
C VAL A 43 -20.96 6.81 27.87
N ALA A 44 -21.86 7.79 27.92
CA ALA A 44 -22.27 8.53 26.73
C ALA A 44 -21.03 9.31 26.29
N THR A 45 -20.14 8.64 25.57
CA THR A 45 -18.95 9.26 25.04
C THR A 45 -19.40 10.24 24.00
N ASP A 46 -19.13 11.52 24.26
CA ASP A 46 -19.38 12.58 23.29
C ASP A 46 -18.61 12.25 22.01
N ARG A 47 -19.35 11.95 20.94
CA ARG A 47 -18.80 11.61 19.62
C ARG A 47 -17.81 12.66 19.15
N SER A 48 -18.07 13.94 19.43
CA SER A 48 -17.18 15.04 19.03
C SER A 48 -15.83 14.97 19.75
N THR A 49 -15.81 14.56 21.02
CA THR A 49 -14.58 14.37 21.79
C THR A 49 -13.74 13.22 21.23
N VAL A 50 -14.36 12.11 20.82
CA VAL A 50 -13.65 10.99 20.18
C VAL A 50 -13.06 11.41 18.84
N LEU A 51 -13.82 12.12 18.02
CA LEU A 51 -13.35 12.58 16.71
C LEU A 51 -12.23 13.62 16.85
N ASP A 52 -12.30 14.53 17.82
CA ASP A 52 -11.20 15.47 18.11
C ASP A 52 -9.91 14.74 18.50
N SER A 53 -10.00 13.75 19.40
CA SER A 53 -8.86 12.92 19.79
C SER A 53 -8.30 12.13 18.61
N LEU A 54 -9.15 11.49 17.79
CA LEU A 54 -8.69 10.77 16.59
C LEU A 54 -7.98 11.70 15.59
N VAL A 55 -8.53 12.88 15.33
CA VAL A 55 -7.90 13.83 14.41
C VAL A 55 -6.54 14.28 14.94
N ARG A 56 -6.44 14.63 16.23
CA ARG A 56 -5.23 15.19 16.84
C ARG A 56 -4.14 14.15 17.11
N GLU A 57 -4.52 12.96 17.55
CA GLU A 57 -3.59 11.94 18.04
C GLU A 57 -3.27 10.87 16.99
N VAL A 58 -4.14 10.66 16.01
CA VAL A 58 -3.98 9.60 15.00
C VAL A 58 -3.84 10.17 13.59
N PHE A 59 -4.81 10.97 13.13
CA PHE A 59 -4.87 11.33 11.70
C PHE A 59 -3.80 12.37 11.34
N ARG A 60 -3.71 13.49 12.07
CA ARG A 60 -2.71 14.54 11.81
C ARG A 60 -1.27 13.99 11.90
N PRO A 61 -0.86 13.29 12.97
CA PRO A 61 0.48 12.69 13.05
C PRO A 61 0.75 11.66 11.94
N GLY A 62 -0.30 11.00 11.44
CA GLY A 62 -0.20 10.07 10.32
C GLY A 62 0.16 10.73 8.98
N PHE A 63 -0.38 11.93 8.74
CA PHE A 63 -0.16 12.68 7.50
C PHE A 63 1.12 13.55 7.51
N GLU A 64 1.52 14.06 8.68
CA GLU A 64 2.71 14.92 8.85
C GLU A 64 3.99 14.45 8.12
N PRO A 65 4.40 13.17 8.19
CA PRO A 65 5.66 12.75 7.58
C PRO A 65 5.61 12.64 6.04
N ILE A 66 4.42 12.60 5.43
CA ILE A 66 4.27 12.24 4.01
C ILE A 66 4.98 13.24 3.09
N ARG A 67 4.87 14.54 3.36
CA ARG A 67 5.55 15.58 2.57
C ARG A 67 7.06 15.36 2.53
N GLY A 68 7.69 15.29 3.70
CA GLY A 68 9.14 15.14 3.79
C GLY A 68 9.62 13.83 3.19
N GLN A 69 8.85 12.76 3.35
CA GLN A 69 9.16 11.46 2.74
C GLN A 69 8.99 11.45 1.22
N ALA A 70 8.00 12.17 0.68
CA ALA A 70 7.81 12.31 -0.76
C ALA A 70 8.93 13.13 -1.40
N ASP A 71 9.35 14.22 -0.75
CA ASP A 71 10.51 15.01 -1.19
C ASP A 71 11.80 14.17 -1.14
N ALA A 72 12.03 13.42 -0.05
CA ALA A 72 13.18 12.52 0.07
C ALA A 72 13.19 11.40 -0.98
N MET A 73 12.02 10.85 -1.32
CA MET A 73 11.89 9.86 -2.39
C MET A 73 12.31 10.46 -3.73
N VAL A 74 11.82 11.63 -4.12
CA VAL A 74 12.20 12.27 -5.40
C VAL A 74 13.72 12.46 -5.48
N VAL A 75 14.35 12.97 -4.41
CA VAL A 75 15.81 13.14 -4.34
C VAL A 75 16.54 11.80 -4.55
N ALA A 76 16.07 10.72 -3.94
CA ALA A 76 16.68 9.39 -4.09
C ALA A 76 16.48 8.82 -5.51
N LEU A 77 15.30 9.02 -6.12
CA LEU A 77 15.02 8.61 -7.49
C LEU A 77 15.88 9.38 -8.50
N ASP A 78 16.08 10.69 -8.29
CA ASP A 78 16.98 11.52 -9.11
C ASP A 78 18.44 11.06 -9.00
N ALA A 79 18.89 10.72 -7.80
CA ALA A 79 20.23 10.17 -7.59
C ALA A 79 20.43 8.83 -8.31
N LEU A 80 19.42 7.94 -8.31
CA LEU A 80 19.45 6.69 -9.08
C LEU A 80 19.45 6.96 -10.59
N ALA A 81 18.61 7.88 -11.07
CA ALA A 81 18.48 8.21 -12.48
C ALA A 81 19.76 8.82 -13.08
N THR A 82 20.48 9.63 -12.30
CA THR A 82 21.69 10.34 -12.73
C THR A 82 22.98 9.56 -12.48
N GLY A 83 23.02 8.70 -11.46
CA GLY A 83 24.18 7.91 -11.07
C GLY A 83 23.78 6.52 -10.58
N PRO A 84 23.39 5.62 -11.50
CA PRO A 84 22.91 4.30 -11.11
C PRO A 84 24.03 3.43 -10.53
N THR A 85 23.85 3.06 -9.27
CA THR A 85 24.76 2.19 -8.50
C THR A 85 23.93 1.33 -7.55
N PRO A 86 24.48 0.25 -6.98
CA PRO A 86 23.80 -0.49 -5.92
C PRO A 86 23.38 0.40 -4.73
N ALA A 87 24.20 1.39 -4.38
CA ALA A 87 23.91 2.31 -3.27
C ALA A 87 22.74 3.25 -3.57
N THR A 88 22.68 3.85 -4.77
CA THR A 88 21.57 4.74 -5.17
C THR A 88 20.28 3.95 -5.40
N MET A 89 20.37 2.71 -5.90
CA MET A 89 19.22 1.79 -5.98
C MET A 89 18.64 1.50 -4.60
N GLN A 90 19.50 1.14 -3.63
CA GLN A 90 19.05 0.87 -2.26
C GLN A 90 18.41 2.11 -1.62
N ALA A 91 19.02 3.29 -1.77
CA ALA A 91 18.46 4.54 -1.25
C ALA A 91 17.07 4.85 -1.84
N ALA A 92 16.89 4.63 -3.15
CA ALA A 92 15.60 4.80 -3.81
C ALA A 92 14.53 3.82 -3.27
N ARG A 93 14.90 2.55 -3.11
CA ARG A 93 14.03 1.51 -2.53
C ARG A 93 13.60 1.84 -1.10
N ASP A 94 14.54 2.28 -0.26
CA ASP A 94 14.27 2.63 1.14
C ASP A 94 13.37 3.85 1.25
N ALA A 95 13.63 4.89 0.45
CA ALA A 95 12.82 6.10 0.44
C ALA A 95 11.40 5.82 -0.06
N TRP A 96 11.26 5.05 -1.15
CA TRP A 96 9.96 4.61 -1.66
C TRP A 96 9.20 3.77 -0.62
N SER A 97 9.86 2.79 0.00
CA SER A 97 9.23 1.91 1.00
C SER A 97 8.78 2.67 2.24
N THR A 98 9.57 3.65 2.67
CA THR A 98 9.26 4.53 3.80
C THR A 98 8.00 5.36 3.53
N LEU A 99 7.95 6.04 2.38
CA LEU A 99 6.79 6.81 1.95
C LEU A 99 5.55 5.92 1.82
N ARG A 100 5.70 4.78 1.15
CA ARG A 100 4.63 3.81 0.92
C ARG A 100 4.07 3.30 2.24
N GLY A 101 4.94 2.98 3.21
CA GLY A 101 4.53 2.55 4.54
C GLY A 101 3.70 3.60 5.29
N SER A 102 4.10 4.87 5.23
CA SER A 102 3.32 5.97 5.82
C SER A 102 1.96 6.14 5.15
N TYR A 103 1.92 6.20 3.83
CA TYR A 103 0.65 6.28 3.11
C TYR A 103 -0.28 5.08 3.42
N ARG A 104 0.26 3.85 3.47
CA ARG A 104 -0.55 2.67 3.79
C ARG A 104 -1.18 2.75 5.19
N ARG A 105 -0.54 3.41 6.15
CA ARG A 105 -1.12 3.66 7.48
C ARG A 105 -2.26 4.68 7.41
N THR A 106 -2.19 5.65 6.50
CA THR A 106 -3.26 6.65 6.36
C THR A 106 -4.50 6.10 5.68
N MET A 107 -4.41 5.02 4.89
CA MET A 107 -5.57 4.43 4.22
C MET A 107 -6.71 4.01 5.14
N ALA A 108 -6.45 3.72 6.42
CA ALA A 108 -7.50 3.38 7.39
C ALA A 108 -8.43 4.57 7.71
N TYR A 109 -8.00 5.80 7.43
CA TYR A 109 -8.70 7.04 7.74
C TYR A 109 -8.52 8.11 6.64
N GLY A 110 -8.10 7.70 5.45
CA GLY A 110 -7.72 8.54 4.33
C GLY A 110 -8.91 9.09 3.56
N ILE A 111 -9.86 9.70 4.24
CA ILE A 111 -11.10 10.22 3.64
C ILE A 111 -10.93 11.64 3.09
N GLY A 112 -11.84 12.05 2.20
CA GLY A 112 -11.90 13.40 1.67
C GLY A 112 -10.82 13.67 0.61
N PRO A 113 -9.98 14.71 0.76
CA PRO A 113 -8.99 15.07 -0.26
C PRO A 113 -8.04 13.93 -0.67
N TYR A 114 -7.77 13.00 0.24
CA TYR A 114 -6.99 11.81 -0.05
C TYR A 114 -7.72 10.86 -0.99
N ASP A 115 -8.95 10.47 -0.70
CA ASP A 115 -9.76 9.63 -1.59
C ASP A 115 -9.91 10.28 -2.97
N ASP A 116 -10.25 11.57 -3.01
CA ASP A 116 -10.50 12.27 -4.26
C ASP A 116 -9.25 12.37 -5.14
N LEU A 117 -8.10 12.74 -4.59
CA LEU A 117 -6.89 12.95 -5.39
C LEU A 117 -6.13 11.65 -5.70
N THR A 118 -6.28 10.62 -4.86
CA THR A 118 -5.49 9.38 -4.99
C THR A 118 -6.26 8.20 -5.59
N LEU A 119 -7.56 8.06 -5.32
CA LEU A 119 -8.40 7.00 -5.92
C LEU A 119 -8.84 7.36 -7.32
N THR A 120 -9.26 8.61 -7.57
CA THR A 120 -9.70 9.02 -8.92
C THR A 120 -8.57 8.97 -9.95
N SER A 121 -7.32 9.02 -9.47
CA SER A 121 -6.14 9.02 -10.32
C SER A 121 -5.51 7.64 -10.51
N GLY A 122 -5.83 6.66 -9.66
CA GLY A 122 -5.24 5.31 -9.71
C GLY A 122 -3.72 5.35 -9.53
N ILE A 123 -3.23 6.20 -8.62
CA ILE A 123 -1.80 6.51 -8.53
C ILE A 123 -1.08 5.76 -7.41
N LEU A 124 -1.80 5.29 -6.40
CA LEU A 124 -1.16 4.65 -5.26
C LEU A 124 -1.31 3.13 -5.25
N ASP A 125 -2.47 2.63 -5.66
CA ASP A 125 -2.83 1.22 -5.49
C ASP A 125 -3.29 0.55 -6.79
N GLU A 126 -3.19 1.22 -7.94
CA GLU A 126 -3.53 0.63 -9.23
C GLU A 126 -2.51 -0.43 -9.63
N PRO A 127 -2.91 -1.69 -9.89
CA PRO A 127 -2.01 -2.74 -10.34
C PRO A 127 -1.24 -2.32 -11.59
N THR A 128 0.09 -2.41 -11.51
CA THR A 128 0.94 -2.03 -12.63
C THR A 128 1.03 -3.13 -13.69
N ASP A 129 1.09 -2.69 -14.95
CA ASP A 129 1.38 -3.50 -16.12
C ASP A 129 2.83 -3.24 -16.53
N GLY A 130 3.74 -4.15 -16.15
CA GLY A 130 5.18 -3.99 -16.40
C GLY A 130 5.52 -3.83 -17.88
N ALA A 131 4.80 -4.52 -18.79
CA ALA A 131 5.04 -4.39 -20.22
C ALA A 131 4.79 -2.96 -20.71
N ARG A 132 3.71 -2.33 -20.24
CA ARG A 132 3.42 -0.92 -20.54
C ARG A 132 4.43 0.05 -19.93
N VAL A 133 4.95 -0.24 -18.74
CA VAL A 133 6.01 0.56 -18.14
C VAL A 133 7.27 0.52 -19.01
N GLU A 134 7.64 -0.66 -19.52
CA GLU A 134 8.77 -0.80 -20.44
C GLU A 134 8.51 -0.13 -21.80
N GLU A 135 7.29 -0.21 -22.34
CA GLU A 135 6.91 0.51 -23.56
C GLU A 135 7.06 2.04 -23.40
N LEU A 136 6.63 2.59 -22.26
CA LEU A 136 6.82 4.01 -21.95
C LEU A 136 8.29 4.37 -21.78
N ALA A 137 9.07 3.51 -21.12
CA ALA A 137 10.50 3.72 -20.95
C ALA A 137 11.26 3.67 -22.29
N ALA A 138 10.79 2.88 -23.26
CA ALA A 138 11.37 2.82 -24.60
C ALA A 138 10.88 3.93 -25.54
N SER A 139 9.83 4.67 -25.16
CA SER A 139 9.22 5.71 -26.00
C SER A 139 10.18 6.89 -26.21
N PRO A 140 10.35 7.38 -27.45
CA PRO A 140 11.09 8.61 -27.72
C PRO A 140 10.30 9.88 -27.32
N THR A 141 9.00 9.73 -27.05
CA THR A 141 8.12 10.84 -26.66
C THR A 141 8.20 11.06 -25.16
N PRO A 142 8.39 12.31 -24.68
CA PRO A 142 8.32 12.63 -23.27
C PRO A 142 7.02 12.16 -22.63
N VAL A 143 7.13 11.50 -21.48
CA VAL A 143 5.98 10.97 -20.75
C VAL A 143 5.26 12.12 -20.04
N ASN A 144 3.94 12.17 -20.20
CA ASN A 144 3.07 13.05 -19.43
C ASN A 144 2.21 12.22 -18.47
N PRO A 145 2.53 12.19 -17.16
CA PRO A 145 1.82 11.39 -16.16
C PRO A 145 0.30 11.59 -16.15
N LYS A 146 -0.18 12.79 -16.51
CA LYS A 146 -1.62 13.11 -16.53
C LYS A 146 -2.37 12.33 -17.61
N THR A 147 -1.72 12.07 -18.74
CA THR A 147 -2.29 11.31 -19.87
C THR A 147 -1.82 9.85 -19.91
N THR A 148 -0.81 9.49 -19.12
CA THR A 148 -0.36 8.10 -18.97
C THR A 148 -1.46 7.22 -18.37
N PRO A 149 -1.69 6.00 -18.90
CA PRO A 149 -2.63 5.05 -18.31
C PRO A 149 -2.31 4.75 -16.83
N ALA A 150 -3.35 4.60 -15.99
CA ALA A 150 -3.19 4.35 -14.56
C ALA A 150 -2.26 3.15 -14.25
N LYS A 151 -2.38 2.06 -15.04
CA LYS A 151 -1.56 0.84 -14.91
C LYS A 151 -0.07 1.02 -15.24
N ALA A 152 0.34 2.18 -15.72
CA ALA A 152 1.72 2.46 -16.09
C ALA A 152 2.26 3.75 -15.45
N ARG A 153 1.59 4.23 -14.38
CA ARG A 153 2.01 5.40 -13.60
C ARG A 153 1.85 5.15 -12.10
N GLY A 154 2.30 6.11 -11.31
CA GLY A 154 2.13 6.11 -9.87
C GLY A 154 3.06 5.15 -9.12
N SER A 155 2.72 4.87 -7.87
CA SER A 155 3.56 4.19 -6.90
C SER A 155 3.95 2.78 -7.33
N LEU A 156 3.04 2.00 -7.93
CA LEU A 156 3.34 0.60 -8.31
C LEU A 156 4.16 0.52 -9.62
N ALA A 157 4.07 1.53 -10.49
CA ALA A 157 4.97 1.64 -11.64
C ALA A 157 6.39 1.98 -11.18
N ILE A 158 6.54 2.87 -10.19
CA ILE A 158 7.84 3.14 -9.54
C ILE A 158 8.35 1.87 -8.85
N GLU A 159 7.49 1.14 -8.14
CA GLU A 159 7.87 -0.14 -7.51
C GLU A 159 8.42 -1.13 -8.53
N TYR A 160 7.74 -1.32 -9.66
CA TYR A 160 8.23 -2.17 -10.74
C TYR A 160 9.62 -1.74 -11.24
N LEU A 161 9.85 -0.44 -11.41
CA LEU A 161 11.15 0.08 -11.84
C LEU A 161 12.28 -0.21 -10.83
N LEU A 162 11.97 -0.32 -9.54
CA LEU A 162 12.93 -0.52 -8.45
C LEU A 162 13.10 -1.99 -8.01
N PHE A 163 12.07 -2.83 -8.20
CA PHE A 163 11.96 -4.16 -7.60
C PHE A 163 11.57 -5.27 -8.58
N ASP A 164 11.60 -5.04 -9.91
CA ASP A 164 11.20 -6.05 -10.89
C ASP A 164 11.81 -7.44 -10.56
N PRO A 165 10.98 -8.42 -10.16
CA PRO A 165 11.48 -9.72 -9.70
C PRO A 165 12.07 -10.56 -10.83
N ALA A 166 11.86 -10.17 -12.10
CA ALA A 166 12.48 -10.81 -13.24
C ALA A 166 13.97 -10.44 -13.41
N ARG A 167 14.47 -9.45 -12.65
CA ARG A 167 15.84 -8.95 -12.70
C ARG A 167 16.49 -9.07 -11.32
N ASP A 168 17.73 -9.54 -11.29
CA ASP A 168 18.54 -9.42 -10.08
C ASP A 168 19.00 -7.96 -9.85
N ASP A 169 19.64 -7.69 -8.71
CA ASP A 169 20.06 -6.33 -8.37
C ASP A 169 21.06 -5.73 -9.36
N ALA A 170 21.99 -6.54 -9.89
CA ALA A 170 22.97 -6.08 -10.85
C ALA A 170 22.29 -5.71 -12.19
N ALA A 171 21.36 -6.54 -12.65
CA ALA A 171 20.55 -6.30 -13.84
C ALA A 171 19.61 -5.09 -13.67
N LEU A 172 19.04 -4.88 -12.48
CA LEU A 172 18.21 -3.71 -12.18
C LEU A 172 19.04 -2.43 -12.23
N VAL A 173 20.21 -2.37 -11.59
CA VAL A 173 21.10 -1.20 -11.68
C VAL A 173 21.54 -0.95 -13.12
N ALA A 174 21.94 -2.01 -13.84
CA ALA A 174 22.33 -1.90 -15.25
C ALA A 174 21.18 -1.38 -16.14
N SER A 175 19.92 -1.67 -15.81
CA SER A 175 18.75 -1.18 -16.55
C SER A 175 18.59 0.34 -16.55
N PHE A 176 19.26 1.07 -15.66
CA PHE A 176 19.28 2.54 -15.63
C PHE A 176 20.52 3.15 -16.28
N THR A 177 21.49 2.33 -16.68
CA THR A 177 22.76 2.84 -17.24
C THR A 177 22.59 3.28 -18.68
N ALA A 178 23.09 4.48 -19.01
CA ALA A 178 23.04 5.01 -20.36
C ALA A 178 23.84 4.15 -21.37
N PRO A 179 23.45 4.15 -22.66
CA PRO A 179 22.30 4.85 -23.23
C PRO A 179 20.98 4.09 -23.07
N ALA A 180 21.03 2.75 -22.90
CA ALA A 180 19.86 1.88 -22.88
C ALA A 180 18.87 2.19 -21.74
N GLY A 181 19.38 2.65 -20.58
CA GLY A 181 18.56 2.97 -19.41
C GLY A 181 18.07 4.41 -19.31
N SER A 182 18.41 5.28 -20.27
CA SER A 182 18.05 6.71 -20.21
C SER A 182 16.54 6.95 -20.15
N GLY A 183 15.76 6.13 -20.83
CA GLY A 183 14.30 6.19 -20.80
C GLY A 183 13.70 5.69 -19.48
N ARG A 184 14.26 4.63 -18.88
CA ARG A 184 13.86 4.16 -17.53
C ARG A 184 14.18 5.21 -16.47
N ALA A 185 15.36 5.83 -16.55
CA ALA A 185 15.76 6.93 -15.68
C ALA A 185 14.77 8.11 -15.80
N SER A 186 14.51 8.56 -17.03
CA SER A 186 13.58 9.67 -17.28
C SER A 186 12.16 9.37 -16.78
N LEU A 187 11.66 8.15 -17.04
CA LEU A 187 10.35 7.72 -16.58
C LEU A 187 10.28 7.70 -15.05
N LEU A 188 11.31 7.19 -14.37
CA LEU A 188 11.38 7.14 -12.91
C LEU A 188 11.25 8.53 -12.28
N GLN A 189 11.99 9.52 -12.80
CA GLN A 189 11.95 10.91 -12.32
C GLN A 189 10.58 11.55 -12.53
N VAL A 190 9.99 11.35 -13.71
CA VAL A 190 8.69 11.89 -14.09
C VAL A 190 7.57 11.31 -13.22
N LEU A 191 7.56 9.99 -13.01
CA LEU A 191 6.58 9.33 -12.14
C LEU A 191 6.77 9.69 -10.67
N GLY A 192 8.02 9.76 -10.21
CA GLY A 192 8.35 10.15 -8.83
C GLY A 192 7.84 11.56 -8.50
N SER A 193 8.04 12.51 -9.42
CA SER A 193 7.58 13.89 -9.27
C SER A 193 6.05 14.00 -9.24
N ASP A 194 5.35 13.33 -10.17
CA ASP A 194 3.87 13.33 -10.19
C ASP A 194 3.27 12.69 -8.93
N LEU A 195 3.85 11.59 -8.45
CA LEU A 195 3.45 10.96 -7.21
C LEU A 195 3.63 11.91 -6.01
N ARG A 196 4.79 12.56 -5.92
CA ARG A 196 5.09 13.53 -4.86
C ARG A 196 4.09 14.68 -4.85
N ASP A 197 3.82 15.29 -6.00
CA ASP A 197 2.96 16.46 -6.08
C ASP A 197 1.54 16.15 -5.65
N ARG A 198 1.04 14.98 -5.98
CA ARG A 198 -0.32 14.55 -5.61
C ARG A 198 -0.45 14.17 -4.14
N LEU A 199 0.54 13.45 -3.61
CA LEU A 199 0.58 13.12 -2.19
C LEU A 199 0.67 14.39 -1.36
N VAL A 200 1.54 15.33 -1.75
CA VAL A 200 1.66 16.63 -1.07
C VAL A 200 0.37 17.43 -1.17
N ALA A 201 -0.27 17.51 -2.34
CA ALA A 201 -1.54 18.21 -2.49
C ALA A 201 -2.65 17.59 -1.60
N ALA A 202 -2.72 16.26 -1.52
CA ALA A 202 -3.66 15.56 -0.65
C ALA A 202 -3.35 15.79 0.84
N THR A 203 -2.09 15.70 1.24
CA THR A 203 -1.61 16.02 2.60
C THR A 203 -1.98 17.44 3.00
N ASP A 204 -1.74 18.42 2.13
CA ASP A 204 -1.98 19.83 2.43
C ASP A 204 -3.46 20.14 2.55
N ALA A 205 -4.28 19.59 1.66
CA ALA A 205 -5.71 19.71 1.73
C ALA A 205 -6.26 19.14 3.04
N TRP A 206 -5.66 18.07 3.56
CA TRP A 206 -6.06 17.47 4.83
C TRP A 206 -5.60 18.29 6.04
N LEU A 207 -4.33 18.70 6.09
CA LEU A 207 -3.72 19.35 7.25
C LEU A 207 -4.01 20.85 7.36
N THR A 208 -4.19 21.52 6.22
CA THR A 208 -4.31 22.99 6.13
C THR A 208 -5.55 23.46 5.36
N GLY A 209 -6.23 22.57 4.63
CA GLY A 209 -7.44 22.89 3.86
C GLY A 209 -8.74 22.90 4.67
N GLY A 210 -8.66 22.78 6.01
CA GLY A 210 -9.82 22.79 6.91
C GLY A 210 -10.63 21.48 6.92
N PHE A 211 -10.19 20.44 6.20
CA PHE A 211 -10.88 19.14 6.22
C PHE A 211 -10.84 18.48 7.60
N ASP A 212 -9.74 18.67 8.34
CA ASP A 212 -9.66 18.18 9.72
C ASP A 212 -10.68 18.85 10.65
N GLU A 213 -11.08 20.09 10.36
CA GLU A 213 -12.16 20.78 11.09
C GLU A 213 -13.53 20.21 10.71
N GLN A 214 -13.77 19.88 9.44
CA GLN A 214 -15.00 19.24 8.97
C GLN A 214 -15.24 17.88 9.64
N VAL A 215 -14.19 17.12 9.92
CA VAL A 215 -14.30 15.82 10.61
C VAL A 215 -14.72 15.98 12.08
N ARG A 216 -14.49 17.16 12.69
CA ARG A 216 -14.80 17.42 14.11
C ARG A 216 -16.24 17.92 14.35
N THR A 217 -16.95 18.37 13.32
CA THR A 217 -18.32 18.90 13.39
C THR A 217 -19.37 17.87 12.98
#